data_AF-A0A6N2HNE8-F1
#
_entry.id   AF-A0A6N2HNE8-F1
#
_cell.length_a   1.000
_cell.length_b   1.000
_cell.length_c   1.000
_cell.angle_alpha   90.00
_cell.angle_beta   90.00
_cell.angle_gamma   90.00
#
_symmetry.space_group_name_H-M   'P 1'
#
loop_
_entity.id
_entity.type
_entity.pdbx_description
1 polymer ?
#
loop_
_entity_poly.entity_id
_entity_poly.type
_entity_poly.pdbx_seq_one_letter_code
_entity_poly.pdbx_strand_id
1 'polypeptide(L)' 'MERRLTVNTNGTTTTDQAAAARHERFGKLPERISYEDMVEVRPASPEKSTKDTYDPESSWMSFSCWAADLGL' A
#
# COMPACT_ATOMS: atom_id res chain seq x y z
N MET A 1 31.70 7.07 -38.39
CA MET A 1 31.43 7.40 -36.97
C MET A 1 30.29 6.50 -36.50
N GLU A 2 30.58 5.31 -35.97
CA GLU A 2 29.54 4.43 -35.42
C GLU A 2 29.86 4.13 -33.96
N ARG A 3 29.13 4.80 -33.06
CA ARG A 3 29.12 4.45 -31.64
C ARG A 3 28.08 3.34 -31.44
N ARG A 4 28.53 2.10 -31.30
CA ARG A 4 27.72 1.01 -30.75
C ARG A 4 27.35 1.39 -29.32
N LEU A 5 26.07 1.72 -29.09
CA LEU A 5 25.50 1.74 -27.74
C LEU A 5 25.45 0.29 -27.25
N THR A 6 26.41 -0.09 -26.42
CA THR A 6 26.26 -1.26 -25.56
C THR A 6 25.20 -0.92 -24.52
N VAL A 7 23.99 -1.46 -24.69
CA VAL A 7 22.97 -1.45 -23.63
C VAL A 7 23.58 -2.13 -22.42
N ASN A 8 23.68 -1.43 -21.29
CA ASN A 8 24.06 -2.00 -20.01
C ASN A 8 22.92 -2.92 -19.53
N THR A 9 22.99 -4.19 -19.91
CA THR A 9 21.98 -5.23 -19.61
C THR A 9 22.01 -5.75 -18.17
N ASN A 10 22.98 -5.33 -17.35
CA ASN A 10 23.15 -5.85 -15.99
C ASN A 10 21.98 -5.46 -15.05
N GLY A 11 21.44 -4.26 -15.21
CA GLY A 11 20.28 -3.78 -14.44
C GLY A 11 18.95 -4.40 -14.87
N THR A 12 18.78 -4.67 -16.17
CA THR A 12 17.58 -5.33 -16.71
C THR A 12 17.56 -6.80 -16.33
N THR A 13 18.68 -7.51 -16.46
CA THR A 13 18.81 -8.93 -16.11
C THR A 13 18.46 -9.18 -14.64
N THR A 14 18.94 -8.35 -13.72
CA THR A 14 18.65 -8.50 -12.28
C THR A 14 17.15 -8.28 -11.98
N THR A 15 16.53 -7.31 -12.65
CA THR A 15 15.09 -7.01 -12.51
C THR A 15 14.23 -8.15 -13.05
N ASP A 16 14.63 -8.73 -14.19
CA ASP A 16 13.94 -9.84 -14.84
C ASP A 16 14.01 -11.12 -13.99
N GLN A 17 15.15 -11.41 -13.37
CA GLN A 17 15.29 -12.55 -12.44
C GLN A 17 14.39 -12.38 -11.20
N ALA A 18 14.35 -11.18 -10.62
CA ALA A 18 13.46 -10.89 -9.50
C ALA A 18 11.98 -10.98 -9.89
N ALA A 19 11.62 -10.61 -11.13
CA ALA A 19 10.27 -10.76 -11.66
C ALA A 19 9.89 -12.23 -11.88
N ALA A 20 10.80 -13.04 -12.42
CA ALA A 20 10.60 -14.49 -12.58
C ALA A 20 10.35 -15.17 -11.23
N ALA A 21 11.18 -14.89 -10.22
CA ALA A 21 10.98 -15.42 -8.87
C ALA A 21 9.63 -15.02 -8.24
N ARG A 22 9.10 -13.83 -8.55
CA ARG A 22 7.75 -13.43 -8.12
C ARG A 22 6.67 -14.22 -8.86
N HIS A 23 6.80 -14.40 -10.17
CA HIS A 23 5.83 -15.18 -10.95
C HIS A 23 5.81 -16.66 -10.54
N GLU A 24 6.95 -17.26 -10.19
CA GLU A 24 6.98 -18.62 -9.65
C GLU A 24 6.26 -18.72 -8.30
N ARG A 25 6.42 -17.70 -7.44
CA ARG A 25 5.79 -17.68 -6.10
C ARG A 25 4.29 -17.37 -6.13
N PHE A 26 3.88 -16.45 -7.01
CA PHE A 26 2.53 -15.87 -7.00
C PHE A 26 1.70 -16.23 -8.24
N GLY A 27 2.29 -16.88 -9.23
CA GLY A 27 1.63 -17.22 -10.48
C GLY A 27 1.33 -15.98 -11.34
N LYS A 28 0.28 -16.09 -12.15
CA LYS A 28 -0.24 -15.00 -12.98
C LYS A 28 -1.38 -14.26 -12.26
N LEU A 29 -1.52 -12.98 -12.55
CA LEU A 29 -2.70 -12.21 -12.11
C LEU A 29 -3.97 -12.85 -12.69
N PRO A 30 -5.04 -13.04 -11.90
CA PRO A 30 -6.33 -13.46 -12.42
C PRO A 30 -6.86 -12.49 -13.49
N GLU A 31 -7.79 -12.98 -14.29
CA GLU A 31 -8.50 -12.12 -15.24
C GLU A 31 -9.25 -11.02 -14.50
N ARG A 32 -9.36 -9.87 -15.15
CA ARG A 32 -10.07 -8.73 -14.59
C ARG A 32 -11.56 -9.07 -14.50
N ILE A 33 -12.16 -8.84 -13.33
CA ILE A 33 -13.61 -8.96 -13.13
C ILE A 33 -14.34 -7.97 -14.04
N SER A 34 -15.47 -8.36 -14.61
CA SER A 34 -16.30 -7.46 -15.43
C SER A 34 -16.80 -6.30 -14.58
N TYR A 35 -16.93 -5.10 -15.17
CA TYR A 35 -17.39 -3.94 -14.41
C TYR A 35 -18.80 -4.13 -13.86
N GLU A 36 -19.62 -4.88 -14.57
CA GLU A 36 -21.00 -5.22 -14.21
C GLU A 36 -21.08 -6.13 -12.97
N ASP A 37 -19.99 -6.86 -12.67
CA ASP A 37 -19.88 -7.76 -11.52
C ASP A 37 -19.15 -7.10 -10.33
N MET A 38 -18.67 -5.87 -10.48
CA MET A 38 -18.03 -5.12 -9.39
C MET A 38 -19.07 -4.48 -8.47
N VAL A 39 -18.76 -4.41 -7.17
CA VAL A 39 -19.56 -3.69 -6.17
C VAL A 39 -18.81 -2.46 -5.65
N GLU A 40 -19.54 -1.39 -5.39
CA GLU A 40 -18.97 -0.18 -4.79
C GLU A 40 -18.80 -0.35 -3.28
N VAL A 41 -17.63 0.03 -2.75
CA VAL A 41 -17.42 0.12 -1.30
C VAL A 41 -18.13 1.36 -0.78
N ARG A 42 -19.10 1.17 0.11
CA ARG A 42 -19.79 2.25 0.83
C ARG A 42 -19.36 2.25 2.30
N PRO A 43 -19.12 3.43 2.91
CA PRO A 43 -18.81 3.49 4.33
C PRO A 43 -20.00 2.95 5.15
N ALA A 44 -19.70 2.18 6.20
CA ALA A 44 -20.73 1.56 7.04
C ALA A 44 -21.57 2.59 7.84
N SER A 45 -21.05 3.81 8.01
CA SER A 45 -21.72 4.95 8.63
C SER A 45 -21.39 6.20 7.81
N PRO A 46 -22.28 7.20 7.75
CA PRO A 46 -21.90 8.53 7.31
C PRO A 46 -20.66 8.99 8.08
N GLU A 47 -19.66 9.52 7.38
CA GLU A 47 -18.49 10.13 8.00
C GLU A 47 -18.98 11.23 8.96
N LYS A 48 -18.80 11.01 10.26
CA LYS A 48 -18.99 12.08 11.24
C LYS A 48 -17.78 12.99 11.12
N SER A 49 -17.89 14.04 10.31
CA SER A 49 -16.83 15.02 10.06
C SER A 49 -16.22 15.62 11.34
N THR A 50 -16.95 15.59 12.46
CA THR A 50 -16.49 16.14 13.74
C THR A 50 -15.65 15.17 14.57
N LYS A 51 -15.65 13.85 14.28
CA LYS A 51 -14.81 12.88 15.00
C LYS A 51 -13.41 12.72 14.40
N ASP A 52 -13.25 13.01 13.11
CA ASP A 52 -11.98 12.92 12.40
C ASP A 52 -11.20 14.24 12.37
N THR A 53 -11.72 15.30 13.01
CA THR A 53 -10.93 16.51 13.20
C THR A 53 -9.92 16.26 14.31
N TYR A 54 -8.64 16.22 13.94
CA TYR A 54 -7.55 16.04 14.89
C TYR A 54 -7.60 17.12 15.98
N ASP A 55 -7.84 16.70 17.22
CA ASP A 55 -7.77 17.56 18.41
C ASP A 55 -6.55 17.15 19.25
N PRO A 56 -5.47 17.94 19.24
CA PRO A 56 -4.26 17.63 20.00
C PRO A 56 -4.50 17.62 21.52
N GLU A 57 -5.44 18.42 22.04
CA GLU A 57 -5.71 18.51 23.48
C GLU A 57 -6.42 17.25 23.99
N SER A 58 -7.45 16.77 23.28
CA SER A 58 -8.11 15.50 23.57
C SER A 58 -7.17 14.30 23.43
N SER A 59 -6.27 14.35 22.44
CA SER A 59 -5.27 13.29 22.21
C SER A 59 -4.26 13.18 23.36
N TRP A 60 -3.83 14.31 23.94
CA TRP A 60 -2.92 14.34 25.08
C TRP A 60 -3.50 13.69 26.34
N MET A 61 -4.79 13.95 26.64
CA MET A 61 -5.47 13.33 27.78
C MET A 61 -5.56 11.81 27.61
N SER A 62 -5.90 11.35 26.40
CA SER A 62 -6.02 9.91 26.09
C SER A 62 -4.67 9.20 26.22
N PHE A 63 -3.60 9.82 25.72
CA PHE A 63 -2.23 9.29 25.87
C PHE A 63 -1.80 9.23 27.33
N SER A 64 -2.12 10.24 28.14
CA SER A 64 -1.76 10.26 29.57
C SER A 64 -2.38 9.10 30.35
N CYS A 65 -3.65 8.79 30.10
CA CYS A 65 -4.30 7.62 30.70
C CYS A 65 -3.66 6.31 30.25
N TRP A 66 -3.39 6.17 28.96
CA TRP A 66 -2.74 4.97 28.41
C TRP A 66 -1.31 4.77 28.94
N ALA A 67 -0.53 5.85 29.07
CA ALA A 67 0.80 5.80 29.67
C ALA A 67 0.75 5.35 31.13
N ALA A 68 -0.21 5.85 31.91
CA ALA A 68 -0.44 5.40 33.28
C ALA A 68 -0.81 3.91 33.35
N ASP A 69 -1.67 3.42 32.44
CA ASP A 69 -2.05 2.00 32.36
C ASP A 69 -0.85 1.09 32.01
N LEU A 70 0.12 1.61 31.24
CA LEU A 70 1.34 0.89 30.87
C LEU A 70 2.50 1.10 31.84
N GLY A 71 2.37 2.01 32.81
CA GLY A 71 3.42 2.36 33.77
C GLY A 71 4.61 3.10 33.14
N LEU A 72 4.37 3.90 32.10
CA LEU A 72 5.35 4.79 31.44
C LEU A 72 5.53 6.13 32.16
#